data_AF-A0A960NJ07-F1
#
_entry.id   AF-A0A960NJ07-F1
#
_cell.length_a   1.000
_cell.length_b   1.000
_cell.length_c   1.000
_cell.angle_alpha   90.00
_cell.angle_beta   90.00
_cell.angle_gamma   90.00
#
_symmetry.space_group_name_H-M   'P 1'
#
loop_
_entity.id
_entity.type
_entity.pdbx_description
1 polymer ?
#
loop_
_entity_poly.entity_id
_entity_poly.type
_entity_poly.pdbx_seq_one_letter_code
_entity_poly.pdbx_strand_id
1 'polypeptide(L)'
;MTTETHAFKTEVRRLLDLVIHSLYSKKEIFLRELISNASDALDRARFESLTDKEHQKAEEDWKVRIRIDKEARTLVVSDNGVGMNRQEIEDNIGTIANSGTKRFLDSLSAHPENASKPELIGQFGVGFYASFMVADKVEVITRRLGSLDPALKWSSHGEDAYTLEETDRAEAGTDVILHLREGLDEYLDGWRIRSIVKQYSDYIAYPVVLEAPKPDVDTEDDSSADEGEAPKEEVINSRKAIWKKSPSEVSEEAYKEFYHHVSHDFGEPGKTIHYAGEGVTEFKALLFIPKQAPMDLYMREGHHGIHLYVRNVFITDDCKALL
;
A
#
# COMPACT_ATOMS: atom_id res chain seq x y z
N MET A 1 13.56 -22.84 14.06
CA MET A 1 13.40 -22.34 12.67
C MET A 1 14.73 -21.74 12.25
N THR A 2 15.12 -21.90 10.99
CA THR A 2 16.44 -21.46 10.50
C THR A 2 16.31 -20.04 9.93
N THR A 3 17.03 -19.08 10.49
CA THR A 3 17.07 -17.70 9.99
C THR A 3 18.14 -17.60 8.91
N GLU A 4 17.77 -17.16 7.72
CA GLU A 4 18.68 -16.91 6.61
C GLU A 4 18.98 -15.41 6.51
N THR A 5 20.23 -15.05 6.22
CA THR A 5 20.62 -13.65 5.99
C THR A 5 21.01 -13.46 4.54
N HIS A 6 20.44 -12.45 3.90
CA HIS A 6 20.61 -12.14 2.50
C HIS A 6 21.11 -10.70 2.35
N ALA A 7 22.18 -10.49 1.59
CA ALA A 7 22.65 -9.15 1.28
C ALA A 7 21.76 -8.51 0.22
N PHE A 8 21.44 -7.22 0.39
CA PHE A 8 20.77 -6.46 -0.65
C PHE A 8 21.67 -6.33 -1.89
N LYS A 9 21.05 -6.35 -3.07
CA LYS A 9 21.75 -5.96 -4.30
C LYS A 9 22.15 -4.49 -4.24
N THR A 10 23.22 -4.14 -4.95
CA THR A 10 23.81 -2.79 -4.96
C THR A 10 22.78 -1.69 -5.28
N GLU A 11 21.87 -1.96 -6.22
CA GLU A 11 20.80 -1.04 -6.63
C GLU A 11 19.84 -0.73 -5.48
N VAL A 12 19.48 -1.76 -4.69
CA VAL A 12 18.58 -1.62 -3.54
C VAL A 12 19.24 -0.80 -2.44
N ARG A 13 20.52 -1.04 -2.16
CA ARG A 13 21.29 -0.24 -1.19
C ARG A 13 21.34 1.23 -1.56
N ARG A 14 21.60 1.53 -2.83
CA ARG A 14 21.60 2.92 -3.33
C ARG A 14 20.23 3.57 -3.23
N LEU A 15 19.18 2.82 -3.54
CA LEU A 15 17.80 3.28 -3.40
C LEU A 15 17.48 3.60 -1.93
N LEU A 16 17.77 2.69 -1.01
CA LEU A 16 17.54 2.86 0.42
C LEU A 16 18.26 4.11 0.96
N ASP A 17 19.55 4.25 0.63
CA ASP A 17 20.33 5.42 1.01
C ASP A 17 19.70 6.73 0.52
N LEU A 18 19.20 6.73 -0.72
CA LEU A 18 18.57 7.90 -1.31
C LEU A 18 17.20 8.19 -0.69
N VAL A 19 16.39 7.17 -0.43
CA VAL A 19 15.08 7.32 0.22
C VAL A 19 15.24 7.84 1.65
N ILE A 20 16.21 7.30 2.40
CA ILE A 20 16.46 7.71 3.79
C ILE A 20 17.03 9.14 3.87
N HIS A 21 17.94 9.51 2.96
CA HIS A 21 18.70 10.76 3.08
C HIS A 21 18.29 11.90 2.14
N SER A 22 17.51 11.64 1.08
CA SER A 22 17.16 12.68 0.09
C SER A 22 15.68 13.08 0.10
N LEU A 23 14.79 12.22 0.60
CA LEU A 23 13.33 12.41 0.54
C LEU A 23 12.78 13.00 1.85
N TYR A 24 13.11 14.26 2.13
CA TYR A 24 12.75 14.92 3.39
C TYR A 24 11.42 15.69 3.39
N SER A 25 10.77 15.90 2.24
CA SER A 25 9.69 16.90 2.18
C SER A 25 8.32 16.41 2.68
N LYS A 26 8.00 15.11 2.54
CA LYS A 26 6.69 14.56 2.96
C LYS A 26 6.79 13.10 3.42
N LYS A 27 7.20 12.89 4.67
CA LYS A 27 7.36 11.53 5.23
C LYS A 27 6.05 10.73 5.25
N GLU A 28 4.91 11.38 5.45
CA GLU A 28 3.56 10.77 5.52
C GLU A 28 3.18 9.90 4.31
N ILE A 29 3.88 10.05 3.19
CA ILE A 29 3.73 9.24 1.98
C ILE A 29 3.92 7.74 2.23
N PHE A 30 4.75 7.34 3.21
CA PHE A 30 4.93 5.91 3.50
C PHE A 30 3.59 5.20 3.72
N LEU A 31 2.65 5.85 4.41
CA LEU A 31 1.37 5.24 4.75
C LEU A 31 0.48 5.07 3.53
N ARG A 32 0.49 6.06 2.62
CA ARG A 32 -0.20 5.94 1.33
C ARG A 32 0.31 4.74 0.54
N GLU A 33 1.63 4.59 0.42
CA GLU A 33 2.23 3.49 -0.35
C GLU A 33 1.86 2.12 0.24
N LEU A 34 1.95 1.98 1.56
CA LEU A 34 1.59 0.71 2.24
C LEU A 34 0.11 0.37 2.07
N ILE A 35 -0.79 1.36 2.19
CA ILE A 35 -2.23 1.12 1.98
C ILE A 35 -2.53 0.82 0.51
N SER A 36 -1.84 1.46 -0.44
CA SER A 36 -2.00 1.14 -1.87
C SER A 36 -1.60 -0.31 -2.15
N ASN A 37 -0.41 -0.73 -1.69
CA ASN A 37 0.05 -2.11 -1.84
C ASN A 37 -0.91 -3.12 -1.19
N ALA A 38 -1.46 -2.77 -0.03
CA ALA A 38 -2.47 -3.57 0.66
C ALA A 38 -3.76 -3.68 -0.18
N SER A 39 -4.23 -2.59 -0.78
CA SER A 39 -5.40 -2.60 -1.68
C SER A 39 -5.17 -3.52 -2.89
N ASP A 40 -3.99 -3.44 -3.52
CA ASP A 40 -3.64 -4.29 -4.66
C ASP A 40 -3.58 -5.77 -4.25
N ALA A 41 -3.09 -6.06 -3.05
CA ALA A 41 -3.08 -7.41 -2.50
C ALA A 41 -4.50 -7.95 -2.23
N LEU A 42 -5.43 -7.09 -1.80
CA LEU A 42 -6.84 -7.43 -1.61
C LEU A 42 -7.54 -7.68 -2.95
N ASP A 43 -7.28 -6.85 -3.96
CA ASP A 43 -7.81 -7.05 -5.32
C ASP A 43 -7.35 -8.38 -5.92
N ARG A 44 -6.06 -8.72 -5.80
CA ARG A 44 -5.51 -10.01 -6.23
C ARG A 44 -6.17 -11.19 -5.51
N ALA A 45 -6.29 -11.11 -4.18
CA ALA A 45 -6.93 -12.17 -3.39
C ALA A 45 -8.38 -12.38 -3.78
N ARG A 46 -9.12 -11.29 -3.95
CA ARG A 46 -10.53 -11.31 -4.34
C ARG A 46 -10.69 -11.95 -5.71
N PHE A 47 -9.83 -11.60 -6.67
CA PHE A 47 -9.83 -12.19 -8.00
C PHE A 47 -9.55 -13.70 -7.98
N GLU A 48 -8.50 -14.14 -7.29
CA GLU A 48 -8.16 -15.56 -7.14
C GLU A 48 -9.30 -16.36 -6.48
N SER A 49 -9.99 -15.74 -5.52
CA SER A 49 -11.14 -16.34 -4.81
C SER A 49 -12.40 -16.44 -5.67
N LEU A 50 -12.50 -15.76 -6.83
CA LEU A 50 -13.64 -15.94 -7.74
C LEU A 50 -13.70 -17.36 -8.31
N THR A 51 -12.53 -17.99 -8.48
CA THR A 51 -12.39 -19.35 -9.00
C THR A 51 -12.31 -20.42 -7.91
N ASP A 52 -12.00 -20.04 -6.67
CA ASP A 52 -11.84 -20.95 -5.53
C ASP A 52 -12.81 -20.60 -4.39
N LYS A 53 -13.79 -21.48 -4.17
CA LYS A 53 -14.85 -21.28 -3.16
C LYS A 53 -14.36 -21.37 -1.72
N GLU A 54 -13.25 -22.05 -1.44
CA GLU A 54 -12.76 -22.19 -0.06
C GLU A 54 -12.19 -20.88 0.49
N HIS A 55 -11.73 -20.00 -0.40
CA HIS A 55 -11.08 -18.74 -0.05
C HIS A 55 -12.00 -17.51 -0.23
N GLN A 56 -13.27 -17.72 -0.59
CA GLN A 56 -14.24 -16.64 -0.69
C GLN A 56 -14.58 -16.07 0.68
N LYS A 57 -14.42 -14.75 0.82
CA LYS A 57 -14.84 -13.98 1.98
C LYS A 57 -15.94 -12.98 1.58
N ALA A 58 -16.71 -12.51 2.56
CA ALA A 58 -17.66 -11.44 2.33
C ALA A 58 -16.91 -10.14 1.94
N GLU A 59 -17.57 -9.21 1.26
CA GLU A 59 -16.90 -8.00 0.77
C GLU A 59 -16.37 -7.14 1.92
N GLU A 60 -17.11 -7.10 3.03
CA GLU A 60 -16.77 -6.42 4.27
C GLU A 60 -15.59 -7.02 5.03
N ASP A 61 -15.22 -8.27 4.76
CA ASP A 61 -14.13 -8.95 5.44
C ASP A 61 -12.77 -8.56 4.85
N TRP A 62 -12.72 -8.17 3.58
CA TRP A 62 -11.50 -7.68 2.93
C TRP A 62 -11.20 -6.27 3.42
N LYS A 63 -10.09 -6.08 4.14
CA LYS A 63 -9.77 -4.79 4.76
C LYS A 63 -8.27 -4.59 4.98
N VAL A 64 -7.90 -3.33 5.07
CA VAL A 64 -6.58 -2.88 5.54
C VAL A 64 -6.75 -2.42 6.98
N ARG A 65 -5.96 -2.96 7.90
CA ARG A 65 -5.97 -2.64 9.33
C ARG A 65 -4.69 -1.91 9.72
N ILE A 66 -4.85 -0.79 10.41
CA ILE A 66 -3.76 -0.02 10.99
C ILE A 66 -3.80 -0.22 12.50
N ARG A 67 -2.67 -0.63 13.08
CA ARG A 67 -2.51 -0.78 14.54
C ARG A 67 -1.38 0.12 15.02
N ILE A 68 -1.60 0.78 16.14
CA ILE A 68 -0.62 1.65 16.78
C ILE A 68 -0.27 1.04 18.13
N ASP A 69 1.01 0.82 18.37
CA ASP A 69 1.55 0.43 19.67
C ASP A 69 2.51 1.53 20.15
N LYS A 70 2.06 2.30 21.14
CA LYS A 70 2.86 3.41 21.69
C LYS A 70 4.01 2.93 22.57
N GLU A 71 3.86 1.77 23.22
CA GLU A 71 4.86 1.22 24.12
C GLU A 71 6.02 0.61 23.32
N ALA A 72 5.69 -0.23 22.34
CA ALA A 72 6.66 -0.81 21.42
C ALA A 72 7.15 0.19 20.36
N ARG A 73 6.54 1.39 20.28
CA ARG A 73 6.78 2.42 19.25
C ARG A 73 6.62 1.87 17.83
N THR A 74 5.59 1.07 17.62
CA THR A 74 5.33 0.45 16.32
C THR A 74 4.04 0.93 15.67
N LEU A 75 4.07 1.04 14.35
CA LEU A 75 2.91 1.21 13.50
C LEU A 75 2.82 0.01 12.57
N VAL A 76 1.68 -0.70 12.59
CA VAL A 76 1.48 -1.89 11.76
C VAL A 76 0.41 -1.61 10.71
N VAL A 77 0.73 -1.84 9.44
CA VAL A 77 -0.24 -1.89 8.35
C VAL A 77 -0.43 -3.35 7.95
N SER A 78 -1.65 -3.86 8.14
CA SER A 78 -1.99 -5.27 7.96
C SER A 78 -3.09 -5.40 6.92
N ASP A 79 -2.93 -6.31 5.96
CA ASP A 79 -4.00 -6.71 5.05
C ASP A 79 -4.26 -8.19 5.18
N ASN A 80 -5.47 -8.60 4.82
CA ASN A 80 -5.87 -10.00 4.72
C ASN A 80 -6.01 -10.45 3.26
N GLY A 81 -5.19 -9.86 2.39
CA GLY A 81 -5.15 -10.10 0.95
C GLY A 81 -4.31 -11.33 0.58
N VAL A 82 -3.67 -11.26 -0.58
CA VAL A 82 -3.10 -12.45 -1.22
C VAL A 82 -1.86 -12.95 -0.49
N GLY A 83 -1.12 -12.05 0.17
CA GLY A 83 0.17 -12.36 0.77
C GLY A 83 1.21 -12.82 -0.25
N MET A 84 2.36 -13.26 0.25
CA MET A 84 3.53 -13.63 -0.54
C MET A 84 4.11 -14.96 -0.07
N ASN A 85 4.61 -15.74 -1.04
CA ASN A 85 5.50 -16.87 -0.79
C ASN A 85 6.98 -16.43 -0.75
N ARG A 86 7.89 -17.37 -0.49
CA ARG A 86 9.34 -17.10 -0.38
C ARG A 86 9.92 -16.48 -1.65
N GLN A 87 9.59 -17.04 -2.81
CA GLN A 87 10.09 -16.55 -4.10
C GLN A 87 9.58 -15.13 -4.37
N GLU A 88 8.31 -14.84 -4.09
CA GLU A 88 7.74 -13.50 -4.22
C GLU A 88 8.41 -12.48 -3.28
N ILE A 89 8.79 -12.86 -2.06
CA ILE A 89 9.58 -11.98 -1.17
C ILE A 89 10.95 -11.70 -1.79
N GLU A 90 11.63 -12.74 -2.26
CA GLU A 90 12.96 -12.62 -2.86
C GLU A 90 12.94 -11.78 -4.14
N ASP A 91 11.90 -11.89 -4.96
CA ASP A 91 11.78 -11.19 -6.25
C ASP A 91 11.21 -9.76 -6.15
N ASN A 92 10.45 -9.45 -5.10
CA ASN A 92 9.80 -8.15 -4.95
C ASN A 92 10.44 -7.27 -3.86
N ILE A 93 10.93 -7.86 -2.76
CA ILE A 93 11.47 -7.11 -1.60
C ILE A 93 12.99 -7.31 -1.48
N GLY A 94 13.48 -8.54 -1.68
CA GLY A 94 14.89 -8.89 -1.49
C GLY A 94 15.78 -8.51 -2.68
N THR A 95 15.25 -8.71 -3.86
CA THR A 95 15.82 -8.32 -5.14
C THR A 95 14.82 -7.39 -5.76
N ILE A 96 15.15 -6.11 -5.95
CA ILE A 96 14.29 -5.31 -6.81
C ILE A 96 14.59 -5.72 -8.25
N ALA A 97 13.91 -6.77 -8.72
CA ALA A 97 14.09 -7.36 -10.03
C ALA A 97 13.34 -6.59 -11.12
N ASN A 98 13.06 -5.29 -10.90
CA ASN A 98 12.25 -4.54 -11.84
C ASN A 98 13.03 -3.41 -12.50
N SER A 99 12.75 -3.22 -13.79
CA SER A 99 13.33 -2.16 -14.62
C SER A 99 13.11 -0.77 -14.02
N GLY A 100 12.11 -0.62 -13.13
CA GLY A 100 11.79 0.57 -12.37
C GLY A 100 12.96 1.12 -11.55
N THR A 101 13.53 0.38 -10.59
CA THR A 101 14.58 0.93 -9.70
C THR A 101 15.83 1.36 -10.45
N LYS A 102 16.24 0.60 -11.46
CA LYS A 102 17.38 1.00 -12.29
C LYS A 102 17.08 2.31 -13.02
N ARG A 103 15.88 2.46 -13.60
CA ARG A 103 15.45 3.71 -14.24
C ARG A 103 15.35 4.86 -13.25
N PHE A 104 14.92 4.61 -12.02
CA PHE A 104 14.87 5.62 -10.98
C PHE A 104 16.29 6.14 -10.69
N LEU A 105 17.23 5.25 -10.43
CA LEU A 105 18.64 5.59 -10.19
C LEU A 105 19.26 6.30 -11.40
N ASP A 106 18.97 5.86 -12.62
CA ASP A 106 19.43 6.51 -13.86
C ASP A 106 18.83 7.92 -13.99
N SER A 107 17.54 8.10 -13.69
CA SER A 107 16.84 9.39 -13.76
C SER A 107 17.39 10.41 -12.77
N LEU A 108 17.74 9.95 -11.56
CA LEU A 108 18.35 10.76 -10.52
C LEU A 108 19.81 11.08 -10.80
N SER A 109 20.55 10.14 -11.39
CA SER A 109 21.91 10.41 -11.85
C SER A 109 21.93 11.47 -12.95
N ALA A 110 20.90 11.49 -13.81
CA ALA A 110 20.73 12.51 -14.84
C ALA A 110 20.22 13.87 -14.30
N HIS A 111 19.41 13.86 -13.23
CA HIS A 111 18.81 15.06 -12.63
C HIS A 111 18.87 15.01 -11.09
N PRO A 112 20.04 15.27 -10.47
CA PRO A 112 20.25 15.13 -9.03
C PRO A 112 19.30 15.97 -8.16
N GLU A 113 18.85 17.12 -8.68
CA GLU A 113 17.88 18.01 -8.03
C GLU A 113 16.52 17.33 -7.77
N ASN A 114 16.19 16.29 -8.52
CA ASN A 114 14.95 15.53 -8.36
C ASN A 114 15.00 14.52 -7.20
N ALA A 115 16.15 14.30 -6.58
CA ALA A 115 16.30 13.40 -5.42
C ALA A 115 15.43 13.79 -4.22
N SER A 116 15.00 15.06 -4.18
CA SER A 116 14.14 15.62 -3.13
C SER A 116 12.64 15.52 -3.42
N LYS A 117 12.26 15.06 -4.62
CA LYS A 117 10.86 14.96 -5.04
C LYS A 117 10.29 13.61 -4.61
N PRO A 118 9.30 13.59 -3.69
CA PRO A 118 8.58 12.36 -3.32
C PRO A 118 7.82 11.75 -4.50
N GLU A 119 7.72 12.53 -5.60
CA GLU A 119 6.95 12.22 -6.77
C GLU A 119 7.56 11.12 -7.66
N LEU A 120 8.71 10.58 -7.27
CA LEU A 120 9.44 9.57 -8.02
C LEU A 120 9.49 8.21 -7.30
N ILE A 121 8.72 7.98 -6.24
CA ILE A 121 8.82 6.73 -5.46
C ILE A 121 7.94 5.61 -6.06
N GLY A 122 6.63 5.80 -6.17
CA GLY A 122 5.74 4.74 -6.70
C GLY A 122 5.80 4.51 -8.22
N GLN A 123 6.27 5.44 -9.06
CA GLN A 123 6.38 5.21 -10.52
C GLN A 123 7.35 4.07 -10.87
N PHE A 124 8.26 3.75 -9.93
CA PHE A 124 9.31 2.77 -10.14
C PHE A 124 9.14 1.52 -9.25
N GLY A 125 7.99 1.37 -8.59
CA GLY A 125 7.69 0.21 -7.75
C GLY A 125 8.53 0.15 -6.46
N VAL A 126 9.02 1.29 -5.98
CA VAL A 126 9.86 1.37 -4.77
C VAL A 126 9.09 1.86 -3.53
N GLY A 127 7.75 1.94 -3.63
CA GLY A 127 6.85 2.43 -2.58
C GLY A 127 7.03 1.75 -1.22
N PHE A 128 7.33 0.44 -1.20
CA PHE A 128 7.61 -0.27 0.04
C PHE A 128 8.74 0.37 0.85
N TYR A 129 9.83 0.81 0.22
CA TYR A 129 11.00 1.35 0.90
C TYR A 129 10.78 2.74 1.49
N ALA A 130 9.68 3.42 1.14
CA ALA A 130 9.23 4.65 1.81
C ALA A 130 9.07 4.44 3.33
N SER A 131 8.80 3.22 3.77
CA SER A 131 8.76 2.82 5.18
C SER A 131 10.03 3.19 5.95
N PHE A 132 11.22 3.09 5.34
CA PHE A 132 12.49 3.43 5.99
C PHE A 132 12.72 4.94 6.20
N MET A 133 11.89 5.81 5.60
CA MET A 133 11.87 7.24 5.92
C MET A 133 11.40 7.51 7.35
N VAL A 134 10.58 6.61 7.90
CA VAL A 134 9.99 6.74 9.24
C VAL A 134 10.42 5.66 10.23
N ALA A 135 10.86 4.51 9.73
CA ALA A 135 11.29 3.38 10.55
C ALA A 135 12.81 3.16 10.50
N ASP A 136 13.40 2.72 11.63
CA ASP A 136 14.78 2.22 11.69
C ASP A 136 14.86 0.70 11.47
N LYS A 137 13.73 0.01 11.64
CA LYS A 137 13.56 -1.41 11.34
C LYS A 137 12.17 -1.64 10.77
N VAL A 138 12.10 -2.44 9.71
CA VAL A 138 10.85 -2.89 9.10
C VAL A 138 10.81 -4.41 9.16
N GLU A 139 9.69 -4.95 9.62
CA GLU A 139 9.41 -6.38 9.58
C GLU A 139 8.17 -6.62 8.71
N VAL A 140 8.20 -7.67 7.90
CA VAL A 140 7.08 -8.09 7.07
C VAL A 140 6.75 -9.53 7.42
N ILE A 141 5.56 -9.77 7.96
CA ILE A 141 5.05 -11.11 8.26
C ILE A 141 3.95 -11.43 7.26
N THR A 142 4.14 -12.45 6.44
CA THR A 142 3.23 -12.75 5.32
C THR A 142 2.91 -14.23 5.22
N ARG A 143 1.68 -14.53 4.82
CA ARG A 143 1.25 -15.88 4.43
C ARG A 143 0.49 -15.82 3.11
N ARG A 144 0.92 -16.63 2.14
CA ARG A 144 0.29 -16.73 0.83
C ARG A 144 -1.08 -17.41 0.92
N LEU A 145 -2.10 -16.78 0.34
CA LEU A 145 -3.45 -17.34 0.19
C LEU A 145 -3.39 -18.68 -0.54
N GLY A 146 -4.11 -19.69 -0.02
CA GLY A 146 -4.12 -21.04 -0.57
C GLY A 146 -2.84 -21.86 -0.38
N SER A 147 -1.82 -21.33 0.30
CA SER A 147 -0.58 -22.07 0.55
C SER A 147 -0.63 -22.88 1.86
N LEU A 148 -0.09 -24.10 1.77
CA LEU A 148 0.20 -24.97 2.92
C LEU A 148 1.58 -24.67 3.53
N ASP A 149 2.39 -23.86 2.86
CA ASP A 149 3.71 -23.45 3.35
C ASP A 149 3.58 -22.61 4.63
N PRO A 150 4.61 -22.64 5.50
CA PRO A 150 4.64 -21.78 6.67
C PRO A 150 4.61 -20.30 6.29
N ALA A 151 4.14 -19.46 7.22
CA ALA A 151 4.27 -18.02 7.05
C ALA A 151 5.74 -17.62 7.10
N LEU A 152 6.06 -16.47 6.53
CA LEU A 152 7.43 -15.96 6.45
C LEU A 152 7.54 -14.63 7.15
N LYS A 153 8.68 -14.43 7.81
CA LYS A 153 9.08 -13.15 8.38
C LYS A 153 10.32 -12.65 7.66
N TRP A 154 10.18 -11.51 7.00
CA TRP A 154 11.27 -10.70 6.49
C TRP A 154 11.58 -9.58 7.50
N SER A 155 12.84 -9.27 7.73
CA SER A 155 13.24 -8.17 8.63
C SER A 155 14.49 -7.46 8.13
N SER A 156 14.51 -6.13 8.17
CA SER A 156 15.68 -5.33 7.81
C SER A 156 15.73 -3.99 8.53
N HIS A 157 16.94 -3.49 8.71
CA HIS A 157 17.23 -2.14 9.19
C HIS A 157 17.39 -1.11 8.04
N GLY A 158 17.21 -1.54 6.79
CA GLY A 158 17.37 -0.65 5.63
C GLY A 158 18.83 -0.34 5.29
N GLU A 159 19.76 -1.15 5.81
CA GLU A 159 21.20 -1.03 5.57
C GLU A 159 21.64 -1.99 4.44
N ASP A 160 22.39 -3.03 4.78
CA ASP A 160 23.11 -3.86 3.81
C ASP A 160 22.45 -5.22 3.55
N ALA A 161 21.57 -5.66 4.46
CA ALA A 161 21.00 -7.00 4.43
C ALA A 161 19.57 -7.04 5.00
N TYR A 162 18.92 -8.16 4.75
CA TYR A 162 17.68 -8.56 5.39
C TYR A 162 17.78 -10.02 5.86
N THR A 163 16.94 -10.37 6.82
CA THR A 163 16.76 -11.75 7.27
C THR A 163 15.44 -12.31 6.79
N LEU A 164 15.40 -13.60 6.49
CA LEU A 164 14.20 -14.34 6.14
C LEU A 164 14.11 -15.60 6.98
N GLU A 165 12.98 -15.79 7.66
CA GLU A 165 12.73 -16.96 8.50
C GLU A 165 11.27 -17.40 8.41
N GLU A 166 11.03 -18.68 8.72
CA GLU A 166 9.68 -19.18 8.93
C GLU A 166 9.10 -18.57 10.21
N THR A 167 7.78 -18.36 10.21
CA THR A 167 7.04 -17.83 11.35
C THR A 167 5.61 -18.34 11.33
N ASP A 168 4.84 -17.96 12.34
CA ASP A 168 3.44 -18.31 12.45
C ASP A 168 2.54 -17.12 12.08
N ARG A 169 1.62 -17.38 11.17
CA ARG A 169 0.49 -16.51 10.86
C ARG A 169 -0.69 -17.41 10.49
N ALA A 170 -1.80 -17.25 11.20
CA ALA A 170 -2.96 -18.12 11.02
C ALA A 170 -3.65 -17.89 9.67
N GLU A 171 -3.78 -16.62 9.27
CA GLU A 171 -4.53 -16.22 8.08
C GLU A 171 -3.61 -15.72 6.96
N ALA A 172 -4.08 -15.83 5.72
CA ALA A 172 -3.43 -15.21 4.57
C ALA A 172 -3.38 -13.68 4.67
N GLY A 173 -2.43 -13.08 3.96
CA GLY A 173 -2.22 -11.64 3.92
C GLY A 173 -0.84 -11.24 4.43
N THR A 174 -0.65 -9.95 4.71
CA THR A 174 0.65 -9.37 5.08
C THR A 174 0.52 -8.39 6.23
N ASP A 175 1.49 -8.38 7.15
CA ASP A 175 1.67 -7.40 8.21
C ASP A 175 3.00 -6.71 7.96
N VAL A 176 2.97 -5.40 7.69
CA VAL A 176 4.15 -4.54 7.64
C VAL A 176 4.26 -3.79 8.96
N ILE A 177 5.27 -4.12 9.74
CA ILE A 177 5.52 -3.60 11.08
C ILE A 177 6.67 -2.59 10.99
N LEU A 178 6.36 -1.34 11.33
CA LEU A 178 7.30 -0.23 11.30
C LEU A 178 7.75 0.07 12.74
N HIS A 179 9.02 -0.17 13.03
CA HIS A 179 9.65 0.29 14.28
C HIS A 179 10.09 1.74 14.07
N LEU A 180 9.35 2.69 14.66
CA LEU A 180 9.50 4.10 14.32
C LEU A 180 10.75 4.72 14.94
N ARG A 181 11.47 5.50 14.12
CA ARG A 181 12.62 6.31 14.56
C ARG A 181 12.20 7.26 15.68
N GLU A 182 13.16 7.63 16.53
CA GLU A 182 12.95 8.69 17.52
C GLU A 182 12.51 10.00 16.85
N GLY A 183 11.57 10.71 17.49
CA GLY A 183 11.05 11.99 17.00
C GLY A 183 9.97 11.90 15.92
N LEU A 184 9.50 10.69 15.56
CA LEU A 184 8.40 10.47 14.60
C LEU A 184 7.12 9.94 15.25
N ASP A 185 6.96 10.23 16.53
CA ASP A 185 5.82 9.80 17.36
C ASP A 185 4.49 10.41 16.89
N GLU A 186 4.51 11.41 15.99
CA GLU A 186 3.30 11.89 15.31
C GLU A 186 2.56 10.77 14.57
N TYR A 187 3.25 9.73 14.09
CA TYR A 187 2.64 8.57 13.43
C TYR A 187 2.12 7.51 14.42
N LEU A 188 2.33 7.72 15.72
CA LEU A 188 1.69 6.96 16.81
C LEU A 188 0.45 7.68 17.36
N ASP A 189 0.00 8.73 16.68
CA ASP A 189 -1.23 9.45 17.00
C ASP A 189 -2.37 9.05 16.06
N GLY A 190 -3.48 8.58 16.63
CA GLY A 190 -4.63 8.12 15.86
C GLY A 190 -5.30 9.23 15.04
N TRP A 191 -5.28 10.48 15.52
CA TRP A 191 -5.82 11.61 14.75
C TRP A 191 -4.95 11.92 13.52
N ARG A 192 -3.63 11.89 13.69
CA ARG A 192 -2.68 12.05 12.58
C ARG A 192 -2.86 10.94 11.53
N ILE A 193 -2.96 9.68 11.95
CA ILE A 193 -3.22 8.56 11.04
C ILE A 193 -4.53 8.75 10.28
N ARG A 194 -5.62 9.14 10.94
CA ARG A 194 -6.90 9.45 10.28
C ARG A 194 -6.75 10.55 9.24
N SER A 195 -6.04 11.62 9.57
CA SER A 195 -5.81 12.74 8.65
C SER A 195 -5.07 12.27 7.40
N ILE A 196 -4.02 11.45 7.56
CA ILE A 196 -3.23 10.93 6.43
C ILE A 196 -4.09 9.99 5.57
N VAL A 197 -4.81 9.05 6.18
CA VAL A 197 -5.71 8.13 5.45
C VAL A 197 -6.83 8.90 4.74
N LYS A 198 -7.39 9.93 5.36
CA LYS A 198 -8.42 10.77 4.76
C LYS A 198 -7.89 11.58 3.58
N GLN A 199 -6.63 11.98 3.62
CA GLN A 199 -6.00 12.73 2.54
C GLN A 199 -5.66 11.81 1.36
N TYR A 200 -5.07 10.65 1.63
CA TYR A 200 -4.41 9.83 0.60
C TYR A 200 -5.18 8.58 0.18
N SER A 201 -6.12 8.12 1.00
CA SER A 201 -6.71 6.78 0.88
C SER A 201 -8.23 6.77 1.07
N ASP A 202 -8.88 7.93 1.04
CA ASP A 202 -10.33 8.07 1.29
C ASP A 202 -11.20 7.32 0.29
N TYR A 203 -10.68 7.13 -0.92
CA TYR A 203 -11.37 6.62 -2.09
C TYR A 203 -11.00 5.17 -2.43
N ILE A 204 -10.13 4.54 -1.64
CA ILE A 204 -9.81 3.12 -1.77
C ILE A 204 -11.09 2.30 -1.53
N ALA A 205 -11.30 1.27 -2.35
CA ALA A 205 -12.53 0.47 -2.34
C ALA A 205 -12.73 -0.31 -1.03
N TYR A 206 -11.62 -0.74 -0.43
CA TYR A 206 -11.60 -1.51 0.79
C TYR A 206 -11.68 -0.63 2.05
N PRO A 207 -12.33 -1.09 3.13
CA PRO A 207 -12.24 -0.46 4.43
C PRO A 207 -10.78 -0.36 4.87
N VAL A 208 -10.36 0.86 5.22
CA VAL A 208 -9.15 1.10 6.01
C VAL A 208 -9.63 1.29 7.44
N VAL A 209 -9.27 0.37 8.33
CA VAL A 209 -9.68 0.39 9.73
C VAL A 209 -8.52 0.76 10.64
N LEU A 210 -8.78 1.62 11.63
CA LEU A 210 -7.87 1.87 12.73
C LEU A 210 -8.32 1.03 13.93
N GLU A 211 -7.43 0.17 14.42
CA GLU A 211 -7.68 -0.57 15.66
C GLU A 211 -7.49 0.37 16.84
N ALA A 212 -8.53 0.53 17.67
CA ALA A 212 -8.40 1.26 18.91
C ALA A 212 -7.39 0.56 19.82
N PRO A 213 -6.51 1.30 20.53
CA PRO A 213 -5.72 0.70 21.59
C PRO A 213 -6.67 0.00 22.57
N LYS A 214 -6.26 -1.17 23.05
CA LYS A 214 -7.02 -1.85 24.11
C LYS A 214 -7.19 -0.85 25.27
N PRO A 215 -8.39 -0.68 25.82
CA PRO A 215 -8.55 0.15 27.01
C PRO A 215 -7.64 -0.42 28.10
N ASP A 216 -6.83 0.43 28.72
CA ASP A 216 -6.05 0.07 29.89
C ASP A 216 -7.02 -0.43 30.96
N VAL A 217 -6.86 -1.68 31.38
CA VAL A 217 -7.62 -2.28 32.48
C VAL A 217 -7.04 -1.75 33.79
N ASP A 218 -7.18 -0.46 34.05
CA ASP A 218 -6.73 0.22 35.28
C ASP A 218 -7.78 1.23 35.76
N THR A 219 -9.06 0.85 35.71
CA THR A 219 -10.09 1.47 36.54
C THR A 219 -10.62 0.44 37.51
N GLU A 220 -10.11 0.50 38.75
CA GLU A 220 -10.73 -0.07 39.94
C GLU A 220 -12.09 0.63 40.20
N ASP A 221 -13.11 0.38 39.36
CA ASP A 221 -14.50 0.41 39.79
C ASP A 221 -15.46 -0.19 38.74
N ASP A 222 -16.33 -1.06 39.22
CA ASP A 222 -17.55 -1.62 38.59
C ASP A 222 -17.43 -2.54 37.34
N SER A 223 -17.22 -3.83 37.63
CA SER A 223 -18.10 -4.95 37.22
C SER A 223 -18.66 -5.03 35.78
N SER A 224 -17.84 -4.85 34.75
CA SER A 224 -18.03 -5.53 33.44
C SER A 224 -16.80 -5.40 32.54
N ALA A 225 -15.63 -5.83 33.01
CA ALA A 225 -14.51 -6.11 32.11
C ALA A 225 -14.82 -7.44 31.41
N ASP A 226 -15.46 -7.36 30.24
CA ASP A 226 -15.66 -8.51 29.37
C ASP A 226 -14.29 -8.86 28.77
N GLU A 227 -13.56 -9.80 29.39
CA GLU A 227 -12.21 -10.28 29.02
C GLU A 227 -12.15 -10.97 27.63
N GLY A 228 -13.11 -10.70 26.75
CA GLY A 228 -13.21 -11.29 25.41
C GLY A 228 -13.63 -10.34 24.30
N GLU A 229 -13.85 -9.04 24.55
CA GLU A 229 -14.20 -8.12 23.46
C GLU A 229 -13.00 -7.87 22.54
N ALA A 230 -13.15 -8.24 21.27
CA ALA A 230 -12.18 -7.90 20.23
C ALA A 230 -11.95 -6.38 20.20
N PRO A 231 -10.71 -5.92 19.94
CA PRO A 231 -10.42 -4.49 19.89
C PRO A 231 -11.33 -3.80 18.89
N LYS A 232 -11.91 -2.66 19.30
CA LYS A 232 -12.87 -1.92 18.47
C LYS A 232 -12.15 -1.41 17.23
N GLU A 233 -12.60 -1.88 16.07
CA GLU A 233 -12.13 -1.39 14.77
C GLU A 233 -13.01 -0.22 14.31
N GLU A 234 -12.37 0.86 13.85
CA GLU A 234 -13.07 1.99 13.26
C GLU A 234 -12.67 2.16 11.79
N VAL A 235 -13.65 2.18 10.88
CA VAL A 235 -13.41 2.52 9.47
C VAL A 235 -13.11 4.00 9.33
N ILE A 236 -11.93 4.34 8.81
CA ILE A 236 -11.42 5.72 8.74
C ILE A 236 -11.36 6.29 7.31
N ASN A 237 -11.73 5.51 6.29
CA ASN A 237 -11.91 5.97 4.91
C ASN A 237 -13.39 5.94 4.47
N SER A 238 -13.74 6.73 3.44
CA SER A 238 -15.13 6.81 2.98
C SER A 238 -15.60 5.62 2.13
N ARG A 239 -14.67 4.91 1.48
CA ARG A 239 -14.92 3.84 0.49
C ARG A 239 -15.77 4.24 -0.72
N LYS A 240 -16.15 5.51 -0.84
CA LYS A 240 -17.04 5.98 -1.91
C LYS A 240 -16.24 6.14 -3.18
N ALA A 241 -16.28 5.13 -4.05
CA ALA A 241 -15.70 5.17 -5.39
C ALA A 241 -15.85 6.56 -6.03
N ILE A 242 -14.74 7.23 -6.28
CA ILE A 242 -14.70 8.64 -6.69
C ILE A 242 -15.47 8.87 -8.00
N TRP A 243 -15.43 7.90 -8.92
CA TRP A 243 -16.13 7.91 -10.20
C TRP A 243 -17.65 7.75 -10.08
N LYS A 244 -18.18 7.48 -8.87
CA LYS A 244 -19.62 7.43 -8.61
C LYS A 244 -20.19 8.75 -8.13
N LYS A 245 -19.36 9.63 -7.56
CA LYS A 245 -19.76 10.96 -7.10
C LYS A 245 -20.07 11.86 -8.29
N SER A 246 -20.88 12.90 -8.09
CA SER A 246 -21.02 13.92 -9.14
C SER A 246 -19.70 14.69 -9.30
N PRO A 247 -19.33 15.15 -10.52
CA PRO A 247 -18.09 15.90 -10.71
C PRO A 247 -17.96 17.14 -9.81
N SER A 248 -19.09 17.76 -9.42
CA SER A 248 -19.16 18.91 -8.52
C SER A 248 -18.88 18.59 -7.04
N GLU A 249 -18.98 17.34 -6.62
CA GLU A 249 -18.75 16.89 -5.23
C GLU A 249 -17.30 16.43 -4.99
N VAL A 250 -16.46 16.46 -6.03
CA VAL A 250 -15.08 15.97 -5.99
C VAL A 250 -14.15 17.16 -6.16
N SER A 251 -13.29 17.41 -5.16
CA SER A 251 -12.29 18.47 -5.24
C SER A 251 -11.14 18.08 -6.19
N GLU A 252 -10.38 19.08 -6.65
CA GLU A 252 -9.20 18.84 -7.48
C GLU A 252 -8.16 17.97 -6.75
N GLU A 253 -7.99 18.18 -5.45
CA GLU A 253 -7.10 17.37 -4.60
C GLU A 253 -7.57 15.91 -4.54
N ALA A 254 -8.87 15.66 -4.42
CA ALA A 254 -9.40 14.29 -4.42
C ALA A 254 -9.15 13.58 -5.76
N TYR A 255 -9.29 14.28 -6.89
CA TYR A 255 -8.91 13.72 -8.19
C TYR A 255 -7.42 13.45 -8.29
N LYS A 256 -6.58 14.36 -7.80
CA LYS A 256 -5.12 14.21 -7.81
C LYS A 256 -4.67 13.00 -6.98
N GLU A 257 -5.18 12.84 -5.78
CA GLU A 257 -4.81 11.71 -4.92
C GLU A 257 -5.34 10.38 -5.48
N PHE A 258 -6.54 10.37 -6.06
CA PHE A 258 -7.01 9.17 -6.76
C PHE A 258 -6.16 8.85 -8.00
N TYR A 259 -5.73 9.86 -8.77
CA TYR A 259 -4.78 9.68 -9.86
C TYR A 259 -3.47 9.06 -9.36
N HIS A 260 -2.90 9.56 -8.25
CA HIS A 260 -1.67 9.01 -7.65
C HIS A 260 -1.82 7.55 -7.28
N HIS A 261 -2.97 7.20 -6.70
CA HIS A 261 -3.27 5.83 -6.32
C HIS A 261 -3.34 4.88 -7.54
N VAL A 262 -4.11 5.24 -8.59
CA VAL A 262 -4.35 4.30 -9.71
C VAL A 262 -3.25 4.26 -10.75
N SER A 263 -2.48 5.35 -10.90
CA SER A 263 -1.43 5.44 -11.93
C SER A 263 -0.03 5.17 -11.39
N HIS A 264 0.13 5.19 -10.06
CA HIS A 264 1.42 5.28 -9.38
C HIS A 264 2.29 6.47 -9.84
N ASP A 265 1.70 7.46 -10.53
CA ASP A 265 2.33 8.74 -10.86
C ASP A 265 1.94 9.80 -9.83
N PHE A 266 2.93 10.48 -9.26
CA PHE A 266 2.75 11.49 -8.23
C PHE A 266 2.73 12.93 -8.77
N GLY A 267 2.94 13.08 -10.07
CA GLY A 267 2.69 14.33 -10.75
C GLY A 267 1.21 14.72 -10.72
N GLU A 268 0.90 15.88 -11.25
CA GLU A 268 -0.50 16.27 -11.45
C GLU A 268 -1.02 15.67 -12.75
N PRO A 269 -2.28 15.21 -12.79
CA PRO A 269 -2.90 14.86 -14.05
C PRO A 269 -2.94 16.11 -14.94
N GLY A 270 -2.54 15.98 -16.20
CA GLY A 270 -2.64 17.05 -17.19
C GLY A 270 -4.09 17.33 -17.58
N LYS A 271 -4.95 16.31 -17.56
CA LYS A 271 -6.40 16.44 -17.74
C LYS A 271 -7.15 15.35 -17.00
N THR A 272 -8.27 15.72 -16.39
CA THR A 272 -9.22 14.79 -15.79
C THR A 272 -10.51 14.79 -16.61
N ILE A 273 -10.99 13.60 -16.96
CA ILE A 273 -12.25 13.38 -17.69
C ILE A 273 -13.14 12.52 -16.79
N HIS A 274 -14.16 13.13 -16.19
CA HIS A 274 -15.18 12.43 -15.41
C HIS A 274 -16.47 12.39 -16.21
N TYR A 275 -16.90 11.20 -16.61
CA TYR A 275 -17.99 10.98 -17.54
C TYR A 275 -18.93 9.87 -17.06
N ALA A 276 -20.22 10.06 -17.30
CA ALA A 276 -21.24 9.03 -17.13
C ALA A 276 -21.98 8.86 -18.47
N GLY A 277 -21.99 7.64 -19.00
CA GLY A 277 -22.72 7.27 -20.20
C GLY A 277 -24.00 6.53 -19.82
N GLU A 278 -25.14 7.05 -20.27
CA GLU A 278 -26.46 6.42 -20.12
C GLU A 278 -26.99 6.02 -21.50
N GLY A 279 -27.51 4.80 -21.64
CA GLY A 279 -27.95 4.25 -22.93
C GLY A 279 -28.28 2.76 -22.86
N VAL A 280 -27.96 2.01 -23.92
CA VAL A 280 -28.13 0.53 -23.93
C VAL A 280 -27.22 -0.14 -22.87
N THR A 281 -26.07 0.46 -22.61
CA THR A 281 -25.17 0.10 -21.52
C THR A 281 -24.94 1.33 -20.66
N GLU A 282 -25.11 1.20 -19.34
CA GLU A 282 -24.80 2.25 -18.37
C GLU A 282 -23.38 2.05 -17.85
N PHE A 283 -22.56 3.11 -17.88
CA PHE A 283 -21.21 3.07 -17.32
C PHE A 283 -20.77 4.45 -16.81
N LYS A 284 -19.82 4.43 -15.87
CA LYS A 284 -19.12 5.63 -15.40
C LYS A 284 -17.64 5.45 -15.69
N ALA A 285 -17.00 6.52 -16.15
CA ALA A 285 -15.59 6.54 -16.48
C ALA A 285 -14.93 7.74 -15.81
N LEU A 286 -13.78 7.49 -15.18
CA LEU A 286 -12.87 8.52 -14.70
C LEU A 286 -11.52 8.25 -15.35
N LEU A 287 -11.15 9.12 -16.29
CA LEU A 287 -9.93 8.99 -17.08
C LEU A 287 -9.00 10.14 -16.73
N PHE A 288 -7.71 9.84 -16.67
CA PHE A 288 -6.65 10.81 -16.46
C PHE A 288 -5.71 10.80 -17.65
N ILE A 289 -5.29 11.99 -18.08
CA ILE A 289 -4.20 12.16 -19.03
C ILE A 289 -3.00 12.66 -18.22
N PRO A 290 -1.90 11.88 -18.14
CA PRO A 290 -0.68 12.32 -17.47
C PRO A 290 -0.13 13.63 -18.04
N LYS A 291 0.38 14.52 -17.18
CA LYS A 291 1.03 15.77 -17.61
C LYS A 291 2.39 15.51 -18.27
N GLN A 292 3.06 14.44 -17.88
CA GLN A 292 4.29 13.96 -18.46
C GLN A 292 4.09 12.57 -19.02
N ALA A 293 4.66 12.30 -20.19
CA ALA A 293 4.64 10.95 -20.75
C ALA A 293 5.44 10.01 -19.84
N PRO A 294 4.88 8.83 -19.48
CA PRO A 294 5.63 7.85 -18.72
C PRO A 294 6.81 7.33 -19.54
N MET A 295 7.92 7.04 -18.86
CA MET A 295 9.18 6.69 -19.53
C MET A 295 9.11 5.38 -20.33
N ASP A 296 8.18 4.49 -19.96
CA ASP A 296 7.94 3.20 -20.61
C ASP A 296 6.87 3.26 -21.71
N LEU A 297 6.36 4.44 -22.07
CA LEU A 297 5.28 4.62 -23.07
C LEU A 297 5.56 3.92 -24.41
N TYR A 298 6.82 3.90 -24.84
CA TYR A 298 7.22 3.30 -26.13
C TYR A 298 7.74 1.86 -25.99
N MET A 299 7.62 1.26 -24.81
CA MET A 299 8.09 -0.08 -24.55
C MET A 299 7.00 -1.10 -24.80
N ARG A 300 7.39 -2.26 -25.35
CA ARG A 300 6.45 -3.33 -25.70
C ARG A 300 5.72 -3.91 -24.48
N GLU A 301 6.33 -3.83 -23.31
CA GLU A 301 5.82 -4.30 -22.02
C GLU A 301 5.53 -3.13 -21.05
N GLY A 302 5.32 -1.92 -21.56
CA GLY A 302 5.00 -0.77 -20.69
C GLY A 302 3.64 -0.96 -19.99
N HIS A 303 3.54 -0.56 -18.72
CA HIS A 303 2.29 -0.65 -17.96
C HIS A 303 1.42 0.57 -18.28
N HIS A 304 0.35 0.36 -19.05
CA HIS A 304 -0.63 1.38 -19.39
C HIS A 304 -1.99 0.72 -19.58
N GLY A 305 -3.06 1.33 -19.08
CA GLY A 305 -4.36 0.68 -19.11
C GLY A 305 -5.45 1.48 -18.43
N ILE A 306 -6.67 0.98 -18.57
CA ILE A 306 -7.84 1.45 -17.83
C ILE A 306 -8.24 0.32 -16.89
N HIS A 307 -8.36 0.65 -15.60
CA HIS A 307 -8.90 -0.26 -14.61
C HIS A 307 -10.39 -0.48 -14.89
N LEU A 308 -10.74 -1.71 -15.25
CA LEU A 308 -12.12 -2.14 -15.46
C LEU A 308 -12.71 -2.63 -14.15
N TYR A 309 -13.79 -1.98 -13.74
CA TYR A 309 -14.61 -2.40 -12.61
C TYR A 309 -16.00 -2.83 -13.11
N VAL A 310 -16.46 -4.01 -12.67
CA VAL A 310 -17.85 -4.47 -12.90
C VAL A 310 -18.54 -4.54 -11.55
N ARG A 311 -19.61 -3.75 -11.38
CA ARG A 311 -20.33 -3.62 -10.08
C ARG A 311 -19.40 -3.22 -8.91
N ASN A 312 -18.38 -2.40 -9.18
CA ASN A 312 -17.27 -2.03 -8.27
C ASN A 312 -16.30 -3.15 -7.91
N VAL A 313 -16.40 -4.30 -8.56
CA VAL A 313 -15.39 -5.34 -8.43
C VAL A 313 -14.31 -5.06 -9.46
N PHE A 314 -13.07 -4.87 -9.02
CA PHE A 314 -11.93 -4.79 -9.93
C PHE A 314 -11.82 -6.08 -10.73
N ILE A 315 -11.72 -5.97 -12.05
CA ILE A 315 -11.64 -7.10 -12.97
C ILE A 315 -10.23 -7.20 -13.57
N THR A 316 -9.71 -6.08 -14.07
CA THR A 316 -8.39 -6.01 -14.71
C THR A 316 -7.95 -4.55 -14.86
N ASP A 317 -6.65 -4.31 -14.76
CA ASP A 317 -5.96 -3.04 -14.99
C ASP A 317 -5.47 -2.88 -16.44
N ASP A 318 -5.23 -3.98 -17.15
CA ASP A 318 -4.75 -4.02 -18.54
C ASP A 318 -5.86 -4.31 -19.57
N CYS A 319 -6.95 -3.53 -19.54
CA CYS A 319 -8.04 -3.70 -20.49
C CYS A 319 -7.79 -2.99 -21.84
N LYS A 320 -6.89 -3.52 -22.66
CA LYS A 320 -6.54 -2.94 -23.99
C LYS A 320 -7.71 -2.74 -24.94
N ALA A 321 -8.79 -3.50 -24.77
CA ALA A 321 -9.99 -3.40 -25.60
C ALA A 321 -10.82 -2.12 -25.34
N LEU A 322 -10.54 -1.39 -24.25
CA LEU A 322 -11.23 -0.15 -23.88
C LEU A 322 -10.50 1.14 -24.33
N LEU A 323 -9.29 1.01 -24.89
CA LEU A 323 -8.42 2.12 -25.29
C LEU A 323 -8.53 2.47 -26.77
#